data_AF-A0A2G5C6W4-F1
#
_entry.id   AF-A0A2G5C6W4-F1
#
_cell.length_a   1.000
_cell.length_b   1.000
_cell.length_c   1.000
_cell.angle_alpha   90.00
_cell.angle_beta   90.00
_cell.angle_gamma   90.00
#
_symmetry.space_group_name_H-M   'P 1'
#
loop_
_entity.id
_entity.type
_entity.pdbx_description
1 polymer ?
#
loop_
_entity_poly.entity_id
_entity_poly.type
_entity_poly.pdbx_seq_one_letter_code
_entity_poly.pdbx_strand_id
1 'polypeptide(L)'
;MEDGEDWVLVPYPPEKDYWSPSFSNDEDKETTQPLKLRFSEPAKHWTDAAPIGNGRLGAMVWGGVATETLQLNEDTLWTGVPGNYANPDAAKALPQVRDLVDKGKYPEATEAAFKLSGNPSDIYQPLGEIKLEFDDSHVAYDVKTYQRELDLDTATVKVKYCVGDVVFTREHFTSNPDRAIVTKISSSKSGSLSFTVSLDSKLHHHSYVNAENQIIMEGSCPGKRPQPKTDLNDNPKGIQFTAILGIQISDGVRVLQVLDDKKLKVEGSDWVVLLLVASSSFDGPFIKPVDSKKDPTRESLDAMNLIRKTLYSDLYAHHLDDYQKLFHRVSLQLSKTSMGIKGDRFHGMDNPNSSGIESSTNEISSDLVSTAERVKSFKTDEDPSLVELLFQYGRYLLICCSRPGTQPSNLQGIWNKDVEPAWDCAPHLNINLQMNYWPSLSGNLRECQEPLFDYISVLSTNGSKTARVNYECSGWVAHQVSDIWAKTSPDRGDPVWAFWPMGGAWLCTHLWEHFTYTMDKGFLENKAYPMLEGCASFMLDWLIEGRGGYLETNPSTSPEHRFIAPDAKPASVTYSSTMDMAIIREIFSALVSAAGVH
;
A
#
# COMPACT_ATOMS: atom_id res chain seq x y z
N MET A 1 -23.70 46.87 28.73
CA MET A 1 -24.32 46.83 27.40
C MET A 1 -23.27 46.16 26.53
N GLU A 2 -23.04 44.84 26.67
CA GLU A 2 -23.93 43.73 26.22
C GLU A 2 -24.34 44.01 24.78
N ASP A 3 -23.83 43.28 23.79
CA ASP A 3 -24.03 41.83 23.55
C ASP A 3 -22.68 41.14 23.17
N GLY A 4 -22.35 39.90 23.52
CA GLY A 4 -23.19 38.76 23.88
C GLY A 4 -23.28 37.72 22.75
N GLU A 5 -22.17 37.34 22.10
CA GLU A 5 -22.15 36.18 21.21
C GLU A 5 -21.75 34.94 22.01
N ASP A 6 -22.77 34.14 22.32
CA ASP A 6 -22.70 32.90 23.08
C ASP A 6 -21.86 31.84 22.34
N TRP A 7 -20.73 31.48 22.94
CA TRP A 7 -20.08 30.21 22.65
C TRP A 7 -21.02 29.08 23.11
N VAL A 8 -21.56 28.33 22.16
CA VAL A 8 -22.23 27.06 22.48
C VAL A 8 -21.15 26.05 22.86
N LEU A 9 -20.84 25.97 24.15
CA LEU A 9 -20.20 24.80 24.74
C LEU A 9 -21.09 23.60 24.44
N VAL A 10 -20.66 22.73 23.53
CA VAL A 10 -21.25 21.40 23.39
C VAL A 10 -20.91 20.66 24.68
N PRO A 11 -21.89 20.37 25.56
CA PRO A 11 -21.60 19.65 26.78
C PRO A 11 -21.08 18.26 26.38
N TYR A 12 -20.07 17.77 27.10
CA TYR A 12 -19.74 16.34 27.06
C TYR A 12 -21.04 15.55 27.23
N PRO A 13 -21.26 14.47 26.44
CA PRO A 13 -22.39 13.60 26.66
C PRO A 13 -22.44 13.22 28.15
N PRO A 14 -23.59 13.33 28.83
CA PRO A 14 -23.68 12.88 30.22
C PRO A 14 -23.20 11.42 30.28
N GLU A 15 -22.57 11.00 31.39
CA GLU A 15 -21.96 9.66 31.52
C GLU A 15 -22.86 8.49 31.08
N LYS A 16 -24.19 8.66 31.11
CA LYS A 16 -25.15 7.67 30.64
C LYS A 16 -25.14 7.44 29.11
N ASP A 17 -24.60 8.38 28.34
CA ASP A 17 -24.51 8.35 26.87
C ASP A 17 -23.11 7.88 26.41
N TYR A 18 -22.19 7.56 27.34
CA TYR A 18 -21.03 6.75 27.00
C TYR A 18 -21.53 5.38 26.56
N TRP A 19 -21.22 5.02 25.32
CA TRP A 19 -21.33 3.67 24.83
C TRP A 19 -20.67 2.72 25.83
N SER A 20 -21.50 1.98 26.57
CA SER A 20 -21.04 0.96 27.48
C SER A 20 -20.71 -0.25 26.63
N PRO A 21 -19.44 -0.66 26.48
CA PRO A 21 -19.14 -1.91 25.81
C PRO A 21 -19.84 -3.01 26.59
N SER A 22 -20.86 -3.63 26.00
CA SER A 22 -21.35 -4.90 26.48
C SER A 22 -20.22 -5.89 26.27
N PHE A 23 -19.50 -6.23 27.35
CA PHE A 23 -18.71 -7.45 27.37
C PHE A 23 -19.69 -8.58 27.09
N SER A 24 -19.58 -9.20 25.92
CA SER A 24 -20.33 -10.41 25.62
C SER A 24 -19.90 -11.46 26.64
N ASN A 25 -20.87 -12.01 27.37
CA ASN A 25 -20.64 -13.25 28.10
C ASN A 25 -20.26 -14.32 27.07
N ASP A 26 -19.32 -15.21 27.42
CA ASP A 26 -18.81 -16.32 26.58
C ASP A 26 -19.90 -17.29 26.04
N GLU A 27 -21.17 -17.08 26.40
CA GLU A 27 -22.32 -17.92 26.03
C GLU A 27 -23.03 -17.49 24.72
N ASP A 28 -22.78 -16.28 24.19
CA ASP A 28 -23.32 -15.81 22.90
C ASP A 28 -22.23 -15.77 21.81
N LYS A 29 -21.53 -16.88 21.57
CA LYS A 29 -20.75 -17.04 20.34
C LYS A 29 -21.70 -17.28 19.17
N GLU A 30 -22.37 -16.23 18.70
CA GLU A 30 -22.75 -16.20 17.28
C GLU A 30 -21.49 -16.53 16.48
N THR A 31 -21.60 -17.52 15.59
CA THR A 31 -20.48 -18.01 14.78
C THR A 31 -19.88 -16.86 13.99
N THR A 32 -18.74 -16.33 14.46
CA THR A 32 -18.01 -15.27 13.77
C THR A 32 -17.66 -15.76 12.37
N GLN A 33 -18.17 -15.08 11.34
CA GLN A 33 -17.84 -15.37 9.95
C GLN A 33 -16.31 -15.32 9.79
N PRO A 34 -15.69 -16.31 9.12
CA PRO A 34 -14.25 -16.31 8.93
C PRO A 34 -13.82 -15.10 8.08
N LEU A 35 -12.76 -14.40 8.50
CA LEU A 35 -12.19 -13.23 7.81
C LEU A 35 -11.43 -13.65 6.54
N LYS A 36 -12.15 -14.16 5.55
CA LYS A 36 -11.61 -14.72 4.32
C LYS A 36 -12.18 -14.03 3.09
N LEU A 37 -11.29 -13.62 2.18
CA LEU A 37 -11.69 -13.32 0.81
C LEU A 37 -11.77 -14.65 0.05
N ARG A 38 -12.93 -14.97 -0.52
CA ARG A 38 -13.20 -16.22 -1.23
C ARG A 38 -13.40 -15.95 -2.72
N PHE A 39 -12.80 -16.79 -3.55
CA PHE A 39 -12.87 -16.71 -5.01
C PHE A 39 -13.40 -18.04 -5.56
N SER A 40 -14.37 -17.97 -6.47
CA SER A 40 -15.02 -19.14 -7.06
C SER A 40 -14.25 -19.73 -8.25
N GLU A 41 -13.24 -19.02 -8.75
CA GLU A 41 -12.44 -19.42 -9.91
C GLU A 41 -11.01 -18.82 -9.87
N PRO A 42 -10.08 -19.36 -10.68
CA PRO A 42 -8.80 -18.72 -10.93
C PRO A 42 -8.96 -17.27 -11.42
N ALA A 43 -7.98 -16.43 -11.09
CA ALA A 43 -7.95 -15.05 -11.56
C ALA A 43 -7.95 -14.97 -13.09
N LYS A 44 -8.79 -14.11 -13.67
CA LYS A 44 -8.81 -13.78 -15.10
C LYS A 44 -8.13 -12.45 -15.38
N HIS A 45 -8.25 -11.54 -14.42
CA HIS A 45 -7.61 -10.24 -14.40
C HIS A 45 -6.70 -10.12 -13.18
N TRP A 46 -5.74 -9.21 -13.25
CA TRP A 46 -4.82 -8.94 -12.14
C TRP A 46 -5.54 -8.50 -10.86
N THR A 47 -6.66 -7.77 -11.00
CA THR A 47 -7.51 -7.36 -9.87
C THR A 47 -8.27 -8.50 -9.22
N ASP A 48 -8.29 -9.69 -9.82
CA ASP A 48 -8.89 -10.89 -9.26
C ASP A 48 -7.89 -11.70 -8.43
N ALA A 49 -6.59 -11.39 -8.55
CA ALA A 49 -5.51 -12.06 -7.83
C ALA A 49 -5.44 -11.59 -6.37
N ALA A 50 -4.94 -12.45 -5.49
CA ALA A 50 -4.86 -12.16 -4.07
C ALA A 50 -3.49 -11.54 -3.70
N PRO A 51 -3.44 -10.34 -3.09
CA PRO A 51 -2.19 -9.73 -2.67
C PRO A 51 -1.67 -10.43 -1.41
N ILE A 52 -0.35 -10.65 -1.35
CA ILE A 52 0.42 -10.98 -0.14
C ILE A 52 1.67 -10.10 -0.09
N GLY A 53 2.18 -9.81 1.10
CA GLY A 53 3.42 -9.05 1.24
C GLY A 53 3.92 -8.96 2.68
N ASN A 54 5.19 -8.56 2.82
CA ASN A 54 5.86 -8.33 4.11
C ASN A 54 6.38 -6.89 4.25
N GLY A 55 5.80 -5.95 3.52
CA GLY A 55 6.26 -4.57 3.39
C GLY A 55 7.35 -4.39 2.33
N ARG A 56 8.27 -5.34 2.20
CA ARG A 56 9.39 -5.29 1.22
C ARG A 56 9.06 -6.01 -0.08
N LEU A 57 8.76 -7.31 0.03
CA LEU A 57 8.38 -8.20 -1.05
C LEU A 57 6.86 -8.28 -1.09
N GLY A 58 6.32 -8.26 -2.30
CA GLY A 58 4.90 -8.45 -2.56
C GLY A 58 4.67 -9.44 -3.69
N ALA A 59 3.57 -10.18 -3.63
CA ALA A 59 3.10 -10.98 -4.74
C ALA A 59 1.59 -10.88 -4.92
N MET A 60 1.13 -10.95 -6.17
CA MET A 60 -0.27 -11.16 -6.53
C MET A 60 -0.44 -12.60 -7.00
N VAL A 61 -1.22 -13.40 -6.26
CA VAL A 61 -1.41 -14.84 -6.48
C VAL A 61 -2.66 -15.08 -7.34
N TRP A 62 -2.48 -15.65 -8.53
CA TRP A 62 -3.56 -15.83 -9.51
C TRP A 62 -4.44 -17.06 -9.23
N GLY A 63 -3.86 -18.13 -8.70
CA GLY A 63 -4.58 -19.36 -8.41
C GLY A 63 -4.85 -20.23 -9.63
N GLY A 64 -4.07 -20.11 -10.70
CA GLY A 64 -4.31 -20.84 -11.94
C GLY A 64 -4.00 -22.33 -11.85
N VAL A 65 -4.79 -23.18 -12.52
CA VAL A 65 -4.72 -24.64 -12.34
C VAL A 65 -3.60 -25.27 -13.16
N ALA A 66 -3.70 -25.20 -14.50
CA ALA A 66 -2.66 -25.70 -15.41
C ALA A 66 -1.42 -24.78 -15.44
N THR A 67 -1.62 -23.48 -15.27
CA THR A 67 -0.55 -22.49 -15.17
C THR A 67 -0.83 -21.61 -13.96
N GLU A 68 0.11 -21.51 -13.04
CA GLU A 68 0.06 -20.59 -11.90
C GLU A 68 1.00 -19.42 -12.14
N THR A 69 0.60 -18.24 -11.67
CA THR A 69 1.40 -17.02 -11.74
C THR A 69 1.40 -16.32 -10.38
N LEU A 70 2.59 -16.09 -9.85
CA LEU A 70 2.81 -15.16 -8.75
C LEU A 70 3.54 -13.95 -9.32
N GLN A 71 2.81 -12.85 -9.43
CA GLN A 71 3.35 -11.61 -9.99
C GLN A 71 4.05 -10.82 -8.89
N LEU A 72 5.34 -10.56 -9.05
CA LEU A 72 6.27 -10.17 -7.98
C LEU A 72 6.60 -8.68 -7.98
N ASN A 73 6.82 -8.16 -6.77
CA ASN A 73 7.27 -6.81 -6.51
C ASN A 73 8.31 -6.77 -5.38
N GLU A 74 9.20 -5.78 -5.45
CA GLU A 74 10.11 -5.39 -4.38
C GLU A 74 10.04 -3.85 -4.28
N ASP A 75 9.82 -3.32 -3.08
CA ASP A 75 9.42 -1.92 -2.85
C ASP A 75 10.44 -0.86 -3.32
N THR A 76 11.68 -1.24 -3.60
CA THR A 76 12.77 -0.34 -4.01
C THR A 76 13.07 -0.35 -5.50
N LEU A 77 12.33 -1.10 -6.31
CA LEU A 77 12.53 -1.09 -7.76
C LEU A 77 11.84 0.09 -8.42
N TRP A 78 12.62 1.08 -8.82
CA TRP A 78 12.15 2.30 -9.48
C TRP A 78 13.05 2.69 -10.64
N THR A 79 12.51 3.47 -11.57
CA THR A 79 13.32 4.11 -12.61
C THR A 79 14.20 5.22 -12.04
N GLY A 80 15.15 5.68 -12.84
CA GLY A 80 15.87 6.93 -12.58
C GLY A 80 17.05 6.79 -11.63
N VAL A 81 17.50 7.95 -11.17
CA VAL A 81 18.63 8.17 -10.27
C VAL A 81 18.39 9.44 -9.46
N PRO A 82 19.09 9.66 -8.33
CA PRO A 82 18.99 10.92 -7.59
C PRO A 82 19.22 12.13 -8.50
N GLY A 83 18.23 13.03 -8.52
CA GLY A 83 18.16 14.18 -9.41
C GLY A 83 18.40 15.53 -8.72
N ASN A 84 18.55 16.58 -9.53
CA ASN A 84 18.40 17.95 -9.03
C ASN A 84 16.95 18.41 -9.24
N TYR A 85 16.15 18.31 -8.19
CA TYR A 85 14.72 18.62 -8.26
C TYR A 85 14.42 20.13 -8.28
N ALA A 86 15.34 20.95 -7.77
CA ALA A 86 15.15 22.39 -7.69
C ALA A 86 15.21 23.09 -9.07
N ASN A 87 14.37 24.11 -9.25
CA ASN A 87 14.24 24.91 -10.46
C ASN A 87 14.51 26.40 -10.14
N PRO A 88 15.70 26.95 -10.47
CA PRO A 88 16.01 28.36 -10.20
C PRO A 88 15.19 29.35 -11.06
N ASP A 89 14.57 28.90 -12.16
CA ASP A 89 13.68 29.74 -12.95
C ASP A 89 12.31 29.91 -12.27
N ALA A 90 11.94 29.03 -11.33
CA ALA A 90 10.74 29.20 -10.53
C ALA A 90 10.82 30.47 -9.66
N ALA A 91 11.97 30.75 -9.05
CA ALA A 91 12.18 31.98 -8.26
C ALA A 91 12.01 33.25 -9.10
N LYS A 92 12.42 33.20 -10.38
CA LYS A 92 12.25 34.32 -11.33
C LYS A 92 10.81 34.48 -11.80
N ALA A 93 10.08 33.38 -11.94
CA ALA A 93 8.69 33.38 -12.38
C ALA A 93 7.70 33.75 -11.26
N LEU A 94 8.02 33.42 -10.01
CA LEU A 94 7.14 33.61 -8.87
C LEU A 94 6.63 35.05 -8.70
N PRO A 95 7.46 36.12 -8.80
CA PRO A 95 6.97 37.50 -8.71
C PRO A 95 5.95 37.85 -9.79
N GLN A 96 6.10 37.30 -10.99
CA GLN A 96 5.13 37.51 -12.08
C GLN A 96 3.78 36.86 -11.74
N VAL A 97 3.79 35.64 -11.21
CA VAL A 97 2.56 34.95 -10.83
C VAL A 97 1.87 35.70 -9.69
N ARG A 98 2.62 36.09 -8.65
CA ARG A 98 2.11 36.87 -7.52
C ARG A 98 1.45 38.17 -7.98
N ASP A 99 2.13 38.98 -8.80
CA ASP A 99 1.60 40.24 -9.33
C ASP A 99 0.32 40.07 -10.16
N LEU A 100 0.21 38.99 -10.94
CA LEU A 100 -1.00 38.68 -11.70
C LEU A 100 -2.16 38.30 -10.79
N VAL A 101 -1.90 37.53 -9.72
CA VAL A 101 -2.89 37.20 -8.68
C VAL A 101 -3.33 38.47 -7.95
N ASP A 102 -2.39 39.35 -7.58
CA ASP A 102 -2.68 40.63 -6.90
C ASP A 102 -3.61 41.52 -7.74
N LYS A 103 -3.42 41.52 -9.06
CA LYS A 103 -4.24 42.25 -10.04
C LYS A 103 -5.56 41.56 -10.39
N GLY A 104 -5.86 40.40 -9.81
CA GLY A 104 -7.07 39.60 -10.10
C GLY A 104 -7.08 38.99 -11.51
N LYS A 105 -5.92 38.88 -12.17
CA LYS A 105 -5.74 38.28 -13.50
C LYS A 105 -5.45 36.79 -13.39
N TYR A 106 -6.40 36.05 -12.79
CA TYR A 106 -6.20 34.64 -12.43
C TYR A 106 -5.97 33.69 -13.63
N PRO A 107 -6.63 33.87 -14.79
CA PRO A 107 -6.32 33.06 -15.98
C PRO A 107 -4.88 33.27 -16.47
N GLU A 108 -4.41 34.51 -16.51
CA GLU A 108 -3.02 34.84 -16.88
C GLU A 108 -2.02 34.36 -15.82
N ALA A 109 -2.37 34.45 -14.53
CA ALA A 109 -1.57 33.90 -13.45
C ALA A 109 -1.44 32.37 -13.59
N THR A 110 -2.51 31.68 -13.98
CA THR A 110 -2.51 30.24 -14.24
C THR A 110 -1.57 29.89 -15.38
N GLU A 111 -1.60 30.64 -16.48
CA GLU A 111 -0.67 30.45 -17.60
C GLU A 111 0.79 30.71 -17.17
N ALA A 112 1.04 31.78 -16.40
CA ALA A 112 2.37 32.08 -15.88
C ALA A 112 2.88 31.00 -14.90
N ALA A 113 1.99 30.36 -14.14
CA ALA A 113 2.32 29.34 -13.14
C ALA A 113 2.87 28.05 -13.75
N PHE A 114 2.68 27.78 -15.06
CA PHE A 114 3.36 26.65 -15.72
C PHE A 114 4.89 26.75 -15.61
N LYS A 115 5.45 27.96 -15.48
CA LYS A 115 6.89 28.18 -15.27
C LYS A 115 7.38 27.75 -13.88
N LEU A 116 6.45 27.50 -12.95
CA LEU A 116 6.76 26.97 -11.61
C LEU A 116 6.81 25.43 -11.60
N SER A 117 6.48 24.76 -12.70
CA SER A 117 6.57 23.30 -12.81
C SER A 117 8.02 22.79 -12.73
N GLY A 118 8.16 21.52 -12.37
CA GLY A 118 9.43 20.81 -12.33
C GLY A 118 9.47 19.65 -13.33
N ASN A 119 10.42 18.75 -13.11
CA ASN A 119 10.49 17.48 -13.85
C ASN A 119 9.41 16.50 -13.33
N PRO A 120 9.02 15.48 -14.10
CA PRO A 120 8.18 14.40 -13.60
C PRO A 120 8.91 13.56 -12.54
N SER A 121 8.16 12.87 -11.68
CA SER A 121 8.66 11.81 -10.78
C SER A 121 9.17 10.59 -11.54
N ASP A 122 9.93 9.73 -10.85
CA ASP A 122 10.29 8.39 -11.34
C ASP A 122 9.19 7.34 -11.08
N ILE A 123 9.29 6.20 -11.77
CA ILE A 123 8.23 5.19 -11.89
C ILE A 123 8.55 3.93 -11.09
N TYR A 124 7.61 3.45 -10.28
CA TYR A 124 7.73 2.15 -9.60
C TYR A 124 7.70 0.99 -10.61
N GLN A 125 8.55 -0.03 -10.43
CA GLN A 125 8.74 -1.12 -11.39
C GLN A 125 8.42 -2.50 -10.77
N PRO A 126 7.77 -3.40 -11.51
CA PRO A 126 7.54 -4.77 -11.06
C PRO A 126 8.85 -5.58 -11.08
N LEU A 127 9.05 -6.46 -10.10
CA LEU A 127 10.23 -7.35 -10.06
C LEU A 127 10.17 -8.39 -11.18
N GLY A 128 9.00 -9.00 -11.40
CA GLY A 128 8.83 -10.06 -12.37
C GLY A 128 7.69 -11.00 -12.00
N GLU A 129 7.83 -12.29 -12.28
CA GLU A 129 6.85 -13.31 -11.94
C GLU A 129 7.48 -14.70 -11.74
N ILE A 130 6.90 -15.49 -10.84
CA ILE A 130 7.07 -16.95 -10.81
C ILE A 130 6.00 -17.56 -11.69
N LYS A 131 6.41 -18.39 -12.66
CA LYS A 131 5.51 -19.20 -13.48
C LYS A 131 5.64 -20.67 -13.09
N LEU A 132 4.51 -21.31 -12.78
CA LEU A 132 4.43 -22.77 -12.63
C LEU A 132 3.60 -23.34 -13.77
N GLU A 133 4.16 -24.30 -14.49
CA GLU A 133 3.54 -24.98 -15.62
C GLU A 133 3.31 -26.44 -15.22
N PHE A 134 2.06 -26.81 -14.96
CA PHE A 134 1.65 -28.19 -14.67
C PHE A 134 1.35 -28.93 -15.97
N ASP A 135 1.30 -30.26 -15.92
CA ASP A 135 1.04 -31.06 -17.12
C ASP A 135 -0.42 -30.91 -17.61
N ASP A 136 -0.66 -31.27 -18.88
CA ASP A 136 -1.95 -31.08 -19.57
C ASP A 136 -3.12 -31.77 -18.86
N SER A 137 -2.89 -32.77 -17.98
CA SER A 137 -3.98 -33.38 -17.20
C SER A 137 -4.68 -32.37 -16.28
N HIS A 138 -3.96 -31.33 -15.84
CA HIS A 138 -4.51 -30.26 -15.01
C HIS A 138 -5.55 -29.39 -15.73
N VAL A 139 -5.58 -29.41 -17.07
CA VAL A 139 -6.62 -28.71 -17.85
C VAL A 139 -8.01 -29.29 -17.57
N ALA A 140 -8.10 -30.59 -17.27
CA ALA A 140 -9.35 -31.31 -17.03
C ALA A 140 -9.68 -31.46 -15.52
N TYR A 141 -9.35 -30.45 -14.70
CA TYR A 141 -9.67 -30.45 -13.27
C TYR A 141 -11.19 -30.40 -12.99
N ASP A 142 -11.61 -30.91 -11.82
CA ASP A 142 -13.00 -30.79 -11.38
C ASP A 142 -13.27 -29.37 -10.87
N VAL A 143 -13.92 -28.56 -11.71
CA VAL A 143 -14.28 -27.16 -11.42
C VAL A 143 -15.06 -27.02 -10.11
N LYS A 144 -15.88 -28.00 -9.73
CA LYS A 144 -16.68 -27.92 -8.49
C LYS A 144 -15.85 -28.05 -7.23
N THR A 145 -14.63 -28.57 -7.35
CA THR A 145 -13.70 -28.75 -6.22
C THR A 145 -12.75 -27.57 -6.04
N TYR A 146 -12.74 -26.63 -7.00
CA TYR A 146 -11.85 -25.49 -6.95
C TYR A 146 -12.20 -24.56 -5.79
N GLN A 147 -11.20 -24.22 -5.01
CA GLN A 147 -11.29 -23.25 -3.93
C GLN A 147 -10.04 -22.37 -3.98
N ARG A 148 -10.24 -21.07 -3.94
CA ARG A 148 -9.18 -20.10 -3.68
C ARG A 148 -9.64 -19.13 -2.62
N GLU A 149 -8.82 -18.94 -1.60
CA GLU A 149 -9.10 -18.01 -0.52
C GLU A 149 -7.84 -17.26 -0.08
N LEU A 150 -8.00 -16.01 0.33
CA LEU A 150 -7.04 -15.26 1.14
C LEU A 150 -7.60 -15.17 2.55
N ASP A 151 -6.90 -15.79 3.50
CA ASP A 151 -7.25 -15.77 4.91
C ASP A 151 -6.54 -14.61 5.61
N LEU A 152 -7.31 -13.63 6.09
CA LEU A 152 -6.77 -12.47 6.78
C LEU A 152 -6.30 -12.78 8.20
N ASP A 153 -6.72 -13.89 8.81
CA ASP A 153 -6.23 -14.29 10.13
C ASP A 153 -4.79 -14.80 10.07
N THR A 154 -4.40 -15.37 8.94
CA THR A 154 -3.11 -16.02 8.73
C THR A 154 -2.25 -15.36 7.64
N ALA A 155 -2.75 -14.32 6.98
CA ALA A 155 -2.13 -13.69 5.81
C ALA A 155 -1.65 -14.70 4.75
N THR A 156 -2.49 -15.70 4.47
CA THR A 156 -2.14 -16.83 3.61
C THR A 156 -3.16 -17.02 2.51
N VAL A 157 -2.68 -17.15 1.28
CA VAL A 157 -3.50 -17.55 0.14
C VAL A 157 -3.45 -19.05 0.00
N LYS A 158 -4.62 -19.69 -0.06
CA LYS A 158 -4.77 -21.12 -0.27
C LYS A 158 -5.51 -21.41 -1.56
N VAL A 159 -4.99 -22.35 -2.35
CA VAL A 159 -5.65 -22.87 -3.55
C VAL A 159 -5.79 -24.38 -3.41
N LYS A 160 -6.96 -24.91 -3.73
CA LYS A 160 -7.26 -26.34 -3.67
C LYS A 160 -8.12 -26.76 -4.85
N TYR A 161 -7.82 -27.88 -5.47
CA TYR A 161 -8.59 -28.45 -6.57
C TYR A 161 -8.29 -29.94 -6.76
N CYS A 162 -9.13 -30.65 -7.51
CA CYS A 162 -8.93 -32.06 -7.84
C CYS A 162 -8.65 -32.26 -9.34
N VAL A 163 -7.70 -33.15 -9.66
CA VAL A 163 -7.50 -33.72 -11.00
C VAL A 163 -7.67 -35.22 -10.88
N GLY A 164 -8.72 -35.78 -11.50
CA GLY A 164 -9.14 -37.15 -11.23
C GLY A 164 -9.45 -37.34 -9.75
N ASP A 165 -8.73 -38.26 -9.09
CA ASP A 165 -8.86 -38.55 -7.66
C ASP A 165 -7.68 -38.03 -6.81
N VAL A 166 -6.87 -37.12 -7.37
CA VAL A 166 -5.77 -36.44 -6.67
C VAL A 166 -6.19 -35.03 -6.29
N VAL A 167 -6.07 -34.70 -5.01
CA VAL A 167 -6.26 -33.35 -4.48
C VAL A 167 -4.93 -32.62 -4.50
N PHE A 168 -4.88 -31.47 -5.16
CA PHE A 168 -3.76 -30.55 -5.13
C PHE A 168 -4.05 -29.40 -4.18
N THR A 169 -3.04 -28.98 -3.43
CA THR A 169 -3.13 -27.83 -2.52
C THR A 169 -1.90 -26.95 -2.67
N ARG A 170 -2.11 -25.63 -2.70
CA ARG A 170 -1.07 -24.62 -2.69
C ARG A 170 -1.32 -23.63 -1.57
N GLU A 171 -0.27 -23.27 -0.84
CA GLU A 171 -0.29 -22.32 0.27
C GLU A 171 0.80 -21.29 0.05
N HIS A 172 0.43 -20.01 0.01
CA HIS A 172 1.30 -18.88 -0.30
C HIS A 172 1.25 -17.83 0.80
N PHE A 173 2.41 -17.43 1.30
CA PHE A 173 2.53 -16.31 2.25
C PHE A 173 3.86 -15.58 2.03
N THR A 174 3.99 -14.37 2.57
CA THR A 174 5.24 -13.61 2.55
C THR A 174 5.69 -13.34 3.96
N SER A 175 6.72 -14.06 4.41
CA SER A 175 7.24 -13.96 5.79
C SER A 175 8.07 -12.69 5.95
N ASN A 176 7.71 -11.85 6.92
CA ASN A 176 8.53 -10.72 7.34
C ASN A 176 9.81 -11.16 8.08
N PRO A 177 9.76 -12.05 9.09
CA PRO A 177 10.95 -12.52 9.78
C PRO A 177 11.98 -13.21 8.88
N ASP A 178 11.51 -14.01 7.92
CA ASP A 178 12.38 -14.78 7.02
C ASP A 178 12.68 -14.05 5.70
N ARG A 179 12.10 -12.85 5.51
CA ARG A 179 12.28 -11.99 4.32
C ARG A 179 12.07 -12.71 2.99
N ALA A 180 11.07 -13.58 2.91
CA ALA A 180 10.85 -14.45 1.77
C ALA A 180 9.36 -14.63 1.41
N ILE A 181 9.08 -14.78 0.12
CA ILE A 181 7.81 -15.34 -0.35
C ILE A 181 7.95 -16.87 -0.31
N VAL A 182 7.02 -17.53 0.38
CA VAL A 182 7.00 -18.99 0.57
C VAL A 182 5.78 -19.55 -0.14
N THR A 183 6.00 -20.57 -0.97
CA THR A 183 4.92 -21.31 -1.64
C THR A 183 5.09 -22.79 -1.40
N LYS A 184 4.13 -23.42 -0.73
CA LYS A 184 4.07 -24.87 -0.60
C LYS A 184 3.05 -25.44 -1.57
N ILE A 185 3.42 -26.52 -2.25
CA ILE A 185 2.59 -27.24 -3.19
C ILE A 185 2.57 -28.71 -2.76
N SER A 186 1.41 -29.34 -2.70
CA SER A 186 1.28 -30.75 -2.28
C SER A 186 0.18 -31.47 -3.05
N SER A 187 0.34 -32.79 -3.22
CA SER A 187 -0.68 -33.69 -3.74
C SER A 187 -1.12 -34.73 -2.70
N SER A 188 -2.39 -35.14 -2.72
CA SER A 188 -2.92 -36.15 -1.78
C SER A 188 -2.44 -37.57 -2.07
N LYS A 189 -1.94 -37.83 -3.28
CA LYS A 189 -1.34 -39.09 -3.67
C LYS A 189 0.16 -38.93 -3.84
N SER A 190 0.89 -39.92 -3.35
CA SER A 190 2.36 -39.90 -3.42
C SER A 190 2.84 -39.92 -4.87
N GLY A 191 3.86 -39.12 -5.17
CA GLY A 191 4.50 -39.00 -6.46
C GLY A 191 3.60 -38.45 -7.58
N SER A 192 2.53 -37.72 -7.22
CA SER A 192 1.58 -37.17 -8.19
C SER A 192 1.84 -35.71 -8.57
N LEU A 193 2.76 -35.02 -7.88
CA LEU A 193 3.08 -33.63 -8.17
C LEU A 193 4.22 -33.53 -9.19
N SER A 194 3.92 -32.97 -10.37
CA SER A 194 4.91 -32.64 -11.40
C SER A 194 4.61 -31.27 -11.99
N PHE A 195 5.65 -30.44 -12.18
CA PHE A 195 5.53 -29.11 -12.80
C PHE A 195 6.89 -28.59 -13.23
N THR A 196 6.89 -27.58 -14.10
CA THR A 196 8.06 -26.76 -14.41
C THR A 196 7.93 -25.39 -13.76
N VAL A 197 9.01 -24.87 -13.17
CA VAL A 197 9.06 -23.53 -12.58
C VAL A 197 10.11 -22.66 -13.24
N SER A 198 9.80 -21.37 -13.41
CA SER A 198 10.70 -20.36 -13.97
C SER A 198 10.47 -18.99 -13.35
N LEU A 199 11.48 -18.12 -13.48
CA LEU A 199 11.41 -16.69 -13.18
C LEU A 199 11.52 -15.90 -14.48
N ASP A 200 10.70 -14.87 -14.60
CA ASP A 200 10.67 -13.97 -15.77
C ASP A 200 10.41 -12.53 -15.33
N SER A 201 10.80 -11.55 -16.14
CA SER A 201 10.58 -10.13 -15.85
C SER A 201 10.36 -9.30 -17.11
N LYS A 202 9.53 -8.26 -17.01
CA LYS A 202 9.39 -7.25 -18.07
C LYS A 202 10.59 -6.30 -18.12
N LEU A 203 11.43 -6.29 -17.09
CA LEU A 203 12.65 -5.51 -17.03
C LEU A 203 13.80 -6.22 -17.75
N HIS A 204 14.87 -5.47 -18.07
CA HIS A 204 16.09 -6.07 -18.56
C HIS A 204 16.66 -7.03 -17.49
N HIS A 205 16.74 -8.31 -17.83
CA HIS A 205 17.16 -9.36 -16.89
C HIS A 205 17.85 -10.53 -17.61
N HIS A 206 18.56 -11.32 -16.82
CA HIS A 206 19.08 -12.63 -17.17
C HIS A 206 18.75 -13.62 -16.05
N SER A 207 18.20 -14.77 -16.43
CA SER A 207 17.92 -15.87 -15.51
C SER A 207 18.80 -17.08 -15.83
N TYR A 208 19.22 -17.81 -14.81
CA TYR A 208 19.94 -19.07 -14.94
C TYR A 208 19.74 -19.98 -13.71
N VAL A 209 20.05 -21.27 -13.84
CA VAL A 209 20.07 -22.23 -12.72
C VAL A 209 21.50 -22.47 -12.25
N ASN A 210 21.75 -22.31 -10.94
CA ASN A 210 23.07 -22.55 -10.35
C ASN A 210 23.29 -24.03 -9.97
N ALA A 211 24.50 -24.35 -9.50
CA ALA A 211 24.86 -25.71 -9.08
C ALA A 211 24.10 -26.24 -7.85
N GLU A 212 23.40 -25.36 -7.11
CA GLU A 212 22.56 -25.72 -5.97
C GLU A 212 21.08 -25.92 -6.35
N ASN A 213 20.77 -25.97 -7.65
CA ASN A 213 19.41 -26.05 -8.19
C ASN A 213 18.52 -24.88 -7.75
N GLN A 214 19.08 -23.67 -7.72
CA GLN A 214 18.34 -22.42 -7.51
C GLN A 214 18.21 -21.69 -8.84
N ILE A 215 17.04 -21.11 -9.11
CA ILE A 215 16.88 -20.18 -10.23
C ILE A 215 17.28 -18.79 -9.74
N ILE A 216 18.29 -18.19 -10.37
CA ILE A 216 18.76 -16.83 -10.10
C ILE A 216 18.31 -15.95 -11.26
N MET A 217 17.65 -14.83 -10.95
CA MET A 217 17.28 -13.77 -11.90
C MET A 217 17.95 -12.46 -11.49
N GLU A 218 18.91 -12.00 -12.29
CA GLU A 218 19.64 -10.74 -12.10
C GLU A 218 19.21 -9.74 -13.17
N GLY A 219 19.02 -8.48 -12.79
CA GLY A 219 18.54 -7.48 -13.72
C GLY A 219 18.71 -6.05 -13.23
N SER A 220 18.11 -5.12 -13.97
CA SER A 220 18.16 -3.70 -13.63
C SER A 220 16.92 -2.94 -14.07
N CYS A 221 16.49 -2.00 -13.24
CA CYS A 221 15.52 -0.97 -13.62
C CYS A 221 16.17 0.01 -14.63
N PRO A 222 15.36 0.67 -15.48
CA PRO A 222 15.83 1.79 -16.29
C PRO A 222 16.36 2.94 -15.42
N GLY A 223 17.59 3.40 -15.65
CA GLY A 223 18.21 4.53 -14.94
C GLY A 223 17.71 5.90 -15.39
N LYS A 224 16.72 5.92 -16.28
CA LYS A 224 15.92 7.09 -16.66
C LYS A 224 14.48 6.64 -16.81
N ARG A 225 13.56 7.55 -16.52
CA ARG A 225 12.16 7.40 -16.91
C ARG A 225 12.04 7.09 -18.43
N PRO A 226 11.38 5.99 -18.82
CA PRO A 226 11.11 5.68 -20.22
C PRO A 226 10.34 6.82 -20.90
N GLN A 227 10.75 7.20 -22.12
CA GLN A 227 9.93 8.09 -22.95
C GLN A 227 8.88 7.25 -23.68
N PRO A 228 7.69 7.79 -23.97
CA PRO A 228 6.70 7.08 -24.76
C PRO A 228 7.32 6.60 -26.08
N LYS A 229 7.31 5.27 -26.32
CA LYS A 229 7.85 4.57 -27.51
C LYS A 229 9.37 4.37 -27.56
N THR A 230 10.08 4.32 -26.44
CA THR A 230 11.49 3.91 -26.40
C THR A 230 11.65 2.47 -25.92
N ASP A 231 12.51 1.69 -26.58
CA ASP A 231 12.87 0.35 -26.11
C ASP A 231 13.64 0.46 -24.79
N LEU A 232 13.20 -0.28 -23.77
CA LEU A 232 13.81 -0.28 -22.43
C LEU A 232 15.29 -0.71 -22.44
N ASN A 233 15.72 -1.42 -23.49
CA ASN A 233 17.07 -1.99 -23.64
C ASN A 233 18.18 -0.96 -23.89
N ASP A 234 17.85 0.26 -24.33
CA ASP A 234 18.82 1.34 -24.60
C ASP A 234 18.97 2.34 -23.44
N ASN A 235 18.28 2.10 -22.31
CA ASN A 235 18.37 2.99 -21.15
C ASN A 235 19.65 2.74 -20.33
N PRO A 236 20.26 3.80 -19.74
CA PRO A 236 21.33 3.60 -18.77
C PRO A 236 20.82 2.72 -17.63
N LYS A 237 21.67 1.86 -17.08
CA LYS A 237 21.26 0.97 -15.98
C LYS A 237 21.00 1.77 -14.70
N GLY A 238 19.83 1.58 -14.10
CA GLY A 238 19.43 2.14 -12.81
C GLY A 238 19.67 1.15 -11.68
N ILE A 239 18.72 1.06 -10.75
CA ILE A 239 18.75 0.12 -9.62
C ILE A 239 18.91 -1.32 -10.15
N GLN A 240 19.98 -2.00 -9.77
CA GLN A 240 20.17 -3.45 -9.99
C GLN A 240 19.36 -4.25 -8.98
N PHE A 241 18.91 -5.45 -9.37
CA PHE A 241 18.20 -6.38 -8.50
C PHE A 241 18.62 -7.82 -8.74
N THR A 242 18.46 -8.66 -7.72
CA THR A 242 18.63 -10.11 -7.81
C THR A 242 17.54 -10.83 -7.04
N ALA A 243 16.81 -11.70 -7.72
CA ALA A 243 15.85 -12.62 -7.12
C ALA A 243 16.36 -14.06 -7.21
N ILE A 244 16.23 -14.82 -6.12
CA ILE A 244 16.66 -16.22 -6.04
C ILE A 244 15.48 -17.08 -5.60
N LEU A 245 15.15 -18.06 -6.42
CA LEU A 245 14.15 -19.07 -6.14
C LEU A 245 14.84 -20.38 -5.75
N GLY A 246 14.79 -20.70 -4.46
CA GLY A 246 15.20 -21.98 -3.89
C GLY A 246 14.06 -22.98 -3.90
N ILE A 247 14.41 -24.26 -3.99
CA ILE A 247 13.46 -25.37 -4.00
C ILE A 247 13.81 -26.39 -2.91
N GLN A 248 12.83 -26.74 -2.08
CA GLN A 248 12.88 -27.90 -1.20
C GLN A 248 11.85 -28.91 -1.68
N ILE A 249 12.22 -30.17 -1.71
CA ILE A 249 11.41 -31.24 -2.28
C ILE A 249 11.32 -32.41 -1.31
N SER A 250 10.21 -33.14 -1.36
CA SER A 250 10.06 -34.38 -0.60
C SER A 250 11.07 -35.45 -1.03
N ASP A 251 11.47 -36.35 -0.13
CA ASP A 251 12.41 -37.44 -0.44
C ASP A 251 11.92 -38.36 -1.58
N GLY A 252 10.61 -38.35 -1.87
CA GLY A 252 9.97 -39.15 -2.91
C GLY A 252 10.13 -38.63 -4.35
N VAL A 253 10.82 -37.50 -4.57
CA VAL A 253 10.99 -36.93 -5.92
C VAL A 253 11.72 -37.90 -6.84
N ARG A 254 11.12 -38.13 -8.00
CA ARG A 254 11.69 -39.04 -9.00
C ARG A 254 12.72 -38.34 -9.88
N VAL A 255 12.47 -37.07 -10.24
CA VAL A 255 13.38 -36.28 -11.09
C VAL A 255 13.34 -34.80 -10.71
N LEU A 256 14.52 -34.20 -10.54
CA LEU A 256 14.72 -32.75 -10.61
C LEU A 256 15.67 -32.48 -11.79
N GLN A 257 15.17 -31.80 -12.82
CA GLN A 257 15.92 -31.55 -14.06
C GLN A 257 16.02 -30.05 -14.34
N VAL A 258 17.21 -29.61 -14.73
CA VAL A 258 17.42 -28.28 -15.30
C VAL A 258 17.04 -28.30 -16.78
N LEU A 259 16.17 -27.39 -17.19
CA LEU A 259 15.78 -27.21 -18.60
C LEU A 259 16.28 -25.86 -19.11
N ASP A 260 16.92 -25.88 -20.28
CA ASP A 260 17.41 -24.71 -21.01
C ASP A 260 18.24 -23.73 -20.14
N ASP A 261 18.92 -24.27 -19.13
CA ASP A 261 19.68 -23.55 -18.10
C ASP A 261 18.88 -22.51 -17.28
N LYS A 262 17.54 -22.49 -17.39
CA LYS A 262 16.68 -21.41 -16.85
C LYS A 262 15.49 -21.88 -16.04
N LYS A 263 15.04 -23.12 -16.25
CA LYS A 263 13.88 -23.68 -15.57
C LYS A 263 14.26 -24.90 -14.76
N LEU A 264 13.48 -25.16 -13.72
CA LEU A 264 13.54 -26.41 -12.96
C LEU A 264 12.27 -27.20 -13.21
N LYS A 265 12.42 -28.45 -13.61
CA LYS A 265 11.32 -29.41 -13.75
C LYS A 265 11.36 -30.38 -12.57
N VAL A 266 10.24 -30.47 -11.87
CA VAL A 266 10.01 -31.43 -10.79
C VAL A 266 9.08 -32.52 -11.32
N GLU A 267 9.45 -33.78 -11.12
CA GLU A 267 8.59 -34.92 -11.48
C GLU A 267 8.41 -35.89 -10.32
N GLY A 268 7.15 -36.20 -10.06
CA GLY A 268 6.72 -37.22 -9.11
C GLY A 268 7.11 -36.91 -7.66
N SER A 269 6.87 -35.69 -7.18
CA SER A 269 7.01 -35.34 -5.76
C SER A 269 5.68 -35.57 -5.00
N ASP A 270 5.75 -35.60 -3.66
CA ASP A 270 4.58 -35.50 -2.79
C ASP A 270 4.28 -34.03 -2.45
N TRP A 271 5.34 -33.27 -2.22
CA TRP A 271 5.28 -31.84 -1.94
C TRP A 271 6.55 -31.12 -2.39
N VAL A 272 6.40 -29.82 -2.65
CA VAL A 272 7.49 -28.89 -2.93
C VAL A 272 7.28 -27.62 -2.13
N VAL A 273 8.36 -27.05 -1.60
CA VAL A 273 8.39 -25.70 -1.02
C VAL A 273 9.30 -24.85 -1.89
N LEU A 274 8.75 -23.78 -2.44
CA LEU A 274 9.47 -22.74 -3.14
C LEU A 274 9.73 -21.58 -2.18
N LEU A 275 10.97 -21.11 -2.15
CA LEU A 275 11.42 -19.98 -1.35
C LEU A 275 11.95 -18.91 -2.30
N LEU A 276 11.34 -17.73 -2.32
CA LEU A 276 11.82 -16.61 -3.11
C LEU A 276 12.32 -15.51 -2.19
N VAL A 277 13.58 -15.13 -2.35
CA VAL A 277 14.18 -13.93 -1.76
C VAL A 277 14.60 -12.98 -2.87
N ALA A 278 14.54 -11.68 -2.63
CA ALA A 278 15.08 -10.69 -3.54
C ALA A 278 15.63 -9.47 -2.79
N SER A 279 16.60 -8.83 -3.42
CA SER A 279 17.27 -7.62 -2.92
C SER A 279 17.57 -6.70 -4.09
N SER A 280 17.76 -5.41 -3.80
CA SER A 280 18.18 -4.41 -4.79
C SER A 280 19.45 -3.68 -4.34
N SER A 281 20.07 -3.00 -5.29
CA SER A 281 21.20 -2.10 -5.05
C SER A 281 20.77 -0.71 -4.52
N PHE A 282 19.51 -0.49 -4.16
CA PHE A 282 19.06 0.80 -3.62
C PHE A 282 19.70 1.08 -2.26
N ASP A 283 20.57 2.09 -2.21
CA ASP A 283 21.33 2.51 -1.03
C ASP A 283 20.88 3.89 -0.53
N GLY A 284 19.57 4.13 -0.60
CA GLY A 284 18.94 5.38 -0.19
C GLY A 284 18.80 6.42 -1.31
N PRO A 285 18.01 7.47 -1.08
CA PRO A 285 17.55 8.41 -2.11
C PRO A 285 18.66 9.35 -2.62
N PHE A 286 19.82 9.39 -1.97
CA PHE A 286 20.91 10.33 -2.27
C PHE A 286 22.11 9.67 -2.95
N ILE A 287 22.12 8.34 -3.07
CA ILE A 287 23.21 7.57 -3.66
C ILE A 287 22.78 7.11 -5.05
N LYS A 288 23.58 7.43 -6.07
CA LYS A 288 23.31 6.96 -7.43
C LYS A 288 23.48 5.43 -7.48
N PRO A 289 22.68 4.70 -8.27
CA PRO A 289 22.83 3.25 -8.40
C PRO A 289 24.25 2.78 -8.72
N VAL A 290 24.98 3.53 -9.55
CA VAL A 290 26.37 3.23 -9.92
C VAL A 290 27.37 3.37 -8.76
N ASP A 291 27.03 4.17 -7.76
CA ASP A 291 27.86 4.45 -6.58
C ASP A 291 27.42 3.61 -5.35
N SER A 292 26.38 2.76 -5.52
CA SER A 292 25.86 1.91 -4.46
C SER A 292 26.91 0.92 -3.98
N LYS A 293 26.96 0.71 -2.66
CA LYS A 293 27.83 -0.30 -2.03
C LYS A 293 27.11 -1.62 -1.79
N LYS A 294 25.80 -1.69 -2.11
CA LYS A 294 25.00 -2.89 -1.96
C LYS A 294 25.20 -3.82 -3.15
N ASP A 295 25.40 -5.09 -2.84
CA ASP A 295 25.47 -6.17 -3.82
C ASP A 295 24.20 -7.01 -3.69
N PRO A 296 23.19 -6.79 -4.55
CA PRO A 296 21.91 -7.51 -4.45
C PRO A 296 22.07 -9.01 -4.62
N THR A 297 23.06 -9.48 -5.40
CA THR A 297 23.30 -10.91 -5.57
C THR A 297 23.83 -11.53 -4.29
N ARG A 298 24.82 -10.88 -3.66
CA ARG A 298 25.34 -11.33 -2.37
C ARG A 298 24.26 -11.31 -1.29
N GLU A 299 23.52 -10.21 -1.14
CA GLU A 299 22.48 -10.08 -0.13
C GLU A 299 21.38 -11.14 -0.30
N SER A 300 20.93 -11.40 -1.53
CA SER A 300 19.95 -12.45 -1.81
C SER A 300 20.51 -13.86 -1.56
N LEU A 301 21.77 -14.13 -1.88
CA LEU A 301 22.41 -15.42 -1.56
C LEU A 301 22.53 -15.64 -0.06
N ASP A 302 22.93 -14.61 0.69
CA ASP A 302 23.03 -14.67 2.15
C ASP A 302 21.65 -14.91 2.78
N ALA A 303 20.60 -14.22 2.31
CA ALA A 303 19.22 -14.47 2.73
C ALA A 303 18.75 -15.90 2.42
N MET A 304 18.97 -16.39 1.20
CA MET A 304 18.61 -17.76 0.79
C MET A 304 19.34 -18.80 1.65
N ASN A 305 20.62 -18.59 1.95
CA ASN A 305 21.43 -19.49 2.75
C ASN A 305 20.90 -19.68 4.18
N LEU A 306 20.28 -18.65 4.76
CA LEU A 306 19.69 -18.70 6.09
C LEU A 306 18.43 -19.56 6.13
N ILE A 307 17.62 -19.54 5.08
CA ILE A 307 16.27 -20.15 5.10
C ILE A 307 16.16 -21.46 4.32
N ARG A 308 17.10 -21.76 3.40
CA ARG A 308 17.00 -22.91 2.47
C ARG A 308 16.94 -24.27 3.15
N LYS A 309 17.32 -24.38 4.42
CA LYS A 309 17.24 -25.61 5.22
C LYS A 309 16.15 -25.57 6.30
N THR A 310 15.45 -24.45 6.44
CA THR A 310 14.37 -24.29 7.41
C THR A 310 13.15 -25.05 6.94
N LEU A 311 12.47 -25.76 7.85
CA LEU A 311 11.26 -26.49 7.53
C LEU A 311 10.12 -25.52 7.24
N TYR A 312 9.22 -25.91 6.34
CA TYR A 312 8.00 -25.15 6.06
C TYR A 312 7.20 -24.83 7.33
N SER A 313 7.08 -25.79 8.26
CA SER A 313 6.37 -25.59 9.53
C SER A 313 6.95 -24.45 10.35
N ASP A 314 8.28 -24.30 10.33
CA ASP A 314 8.97 -23.29 11.13
C ASP A 314 8.85 -21.92 10.46
N LEU A 315 9.02 -21.85 9.13
CA LEU A 315 8.78 -20.63 8.35
C LEU A 315 7.33 -20.12 8.53
N TYR A 316 6.36 -21.04 8.50
CA TYR A 316 4.96 -20.70 8.70
C TYR A 316 4.69 -20.25 10.14
N ALA A 317 5.30 -20.89 11.14
CA ALA A 317 5.18 -20.48 12.53
C ALA A 317 5.79 -19.08 12.79
N HIS A 318 6.96 -18.78 12.23
CA HIS A 318 7.56 -17.45 12.29
C HIS A 318 6.65 -16.39 11.68
N HIS A 319 6.11 -16.67 10.48
CA HIS A 319 5.17 -15.80 9.79
C HIS A 319 3.93 -15.51 10.63
N LEU A 320 3.29 -16.54 11.18
CA LEU A 320 2.09 -16.38 12.02
C LEU A 320 2.39 -15.59 13.29
N ASP A 321 3.49 -15.91 13.98
CA ASP A 321 3.89 -15.22 15.21
C ASP A 321 4.15 -13.72 14.97
N ASP A 322 4.73 -13.34 13.83
CA ASP A 322 4.92 -11.94 13.44
C ASP A 322 3.59 -11.26 13.06
N TYR A 323 2.84 -11.87 12.13
CA TYR A 323 1.65 -11.27 11.55
C TYR A 323 0.52 -11.12 12.57
N GLN A 324 0.21 -12.17 13.33
CA GLN A 324 -0.92 -12.19 14.26
C GLN A 324 -0.72 -11.22 15.43
N LYS A 325 0.53 -10.96 15.84
CA LYS A 325 0.85 -9.92 16.84
C LYS A 325 0.42 -8.51 16.43
N LEU A 326 0.30 -8.25 15.13
CA LEU A 326 -0.22 -7.00 14.58
C LEU A 326 -1.73 -7.13 14.32
N PHE A 327 -2.14 -8.19 13.61
CA PHE A 327 -3.51 -8.32 13.13
C PHE A 327 -4.52 -8.52 14.27
N HIS A 328 -4.21 -9.33 15.30
CA HIS A 328 -5.15 -9.62 16.39
C HIS A 328 -5.34 -8.48 17.40
N ARG A 329 -4.66 -7.35 17.24
CA ARG A 329 -4.80 -6.16 18.12
C ARG A 329 -6.17 -5.49 18.05
N VAL A 330 -6.92 -5.70 16.96
CA VAL A 330 -8.26 -5.12 16.75
C VAL A 330 -9.21 -6.18 16.23
N SER A 331 -10.36 -6.29 16.89
CA SER A 331 -11.51 -7.07 16.42
C SER A 331 -12.70 -6.13 16.20
N LEU A 332 -13.46 -6.37 15.14
CA LEU A 332 -14.70 -5.66 14.83
C LEU A 332 -15.77 -6.70 14.55
N GLN A 333 -16.90 -6.57 15.22
CA GLN A 333 -18.07 -7.42 15.01
C GLN A 333 -19.31 -6.53 14.92
N LEU A 334 -20.08 -6.74 13.86
CA LEU A 334 -21.25 -6.00 13.47
C LEU A 334 -22.36 -7.02 13.19
N SER A 335 -23.48 -6.89 13.89
CA SER A 335 -24.64 -7.74 13.66
C SER A 335 -25.83 -6.89 13.22
N LYS A 336 -26.75 -7.50 12.47
CA LYS A 336 -28.04 -6.88 12.20
C LYS A 336 -28.92 -7.05 13.42
N THR A 337 -29.43 -5.95 13.97
CA THR A 337 -30.50 -6.03 14.95
C THR A 337 -31.72 -6.66 14.27
N SER A 338 -32.04 -7.90 14.63
CA SER A 338 -33.37 -8.42 14.41
C SER A 338 -34.30 -7.57 15.28
N MET A 339 -35.02 -6.61 14.69
CA MET A 339 -36.16 -6.00 15.37
C MET A 339 -37.21 -7.10 15.55
N GLY A 340 -37.04 -7.92 16.58
CA GLY A 340 -38.09 -8.74 17.11
C GLY A 340 -39.18 -7.80 17.57
N ILE A 341 -40.23 -7.67 16.77
CA ILE A 341 -41.52 -7.22 17.26
C ILE A 341 -41.87 -8.21 18.37
N LYS A 342 -41.57 -7.85 19.63
CA LYS A 342 -42.15 -8.50 20.80
C LYS A 342 -43.64 -8.20 20.72
N GLY A 343 -44.38 -9.10 20.08
CA GLY A 343 -45.83 -9.09 20.12
C GLY A 343 -46.27 -9.13 21.58
N ASP A 344 -47.11 -8.18 21.97
CA ASP A 344 -47.89 -8.27 23.19
C ASP A 344 -48.62 -9.61 23.17
N ARG A 345 -48.26 -10.48 24.12
CA ARG A 345 -48.98 -11.73 24.38
C ARG A 345 -50.33 -11.37 24.99
N PHE A 346 -51.36 -11.20 24.17
CA PHE A 346 -52.72 -11.42 24.61
C PHE A 346 -53.02 -12.93 24.62
N HIS A 347 -53.26 -13.46 25.82
CA HIS A 347 -53.78 -14.80 26.05
C HIS A 347 -55.12 -15.00 25.33
N GLY A 348 -55.23 -16.03 24.50
CA GLY A 348 -56.51 -16.40 23.89
C GLY A 348 -56.47 -17.66 23.02
N MET A 349 -56.66 -18.81 23.67
CA MET A 349 -57.27 -20.06 23.19
C MET A 349 -56.72 -20.79 21.95
N ASP A 350 -56.40 -22.05 22.21
CA ASP A 350 -55.96 -23.11 21.31
C ASP A 350 -56.87 -23.31 20.09
N ASN A 351 -56.24 -23.53 18.93
CA ASN A 351 -56.89 -24.20 17.80
C ASN A 351 -55.87 -25.11 17.09
N PRO A 352 -55.93 -26.45 17.26
CA PRO A 352 -55.02 -27.37 16.63
C PRO A 352 -55.56 -27.73 15.24
N ASN A 353 -55.27 -26.89 14.23
CA ASN A 353 -55.27 -27.27 12.81
C ASN A 353 -54.87 -26.06 11.95
N SER A 354 -53.56 -25.86 11.79
CA SER A 354 -53.03 -25.21 10.59
C SER A 354 -51.69 -25.83 10.25
N SER A 355 -51.72 -26.78 9.33
CA SER A 355 -50.59 -27.17 8.50
C SER A 355 -50.09 -25.94 7.75
N GLY A 356 -49.13 -25.23 8.34
CA GLY A 356 -48.47 -24.07 7.77
C GLY A 356 -46.98 -24.37 7.66
N ILE A 357 -46.59 -24.75 6.45
CA ILE A 357 -45.25 -24.64 5.83
C ILE A 357 -44.20 -24.12 6.82
N GLU A 358 -43.38 -25.04 7.34
CA GLU A 358 -42.05 -24.71 7.83
C GLU A 358 -41.28 -24.10 6.66
N SER A 359 -41.27 -22.76 6.62
CA SER A 359 -40.20 -22.01 5.96
C SER A 359 -38.93 -22.38 6.70
N SER A 360 -38.33 -23.50 6.30
CA SER A 360 -36.90 -23.72 6.40
C SER A 360 -36.24 -22.43 5.93
N THR A 361 -35.84 -21.60 6.88
CA THR A 361 -34.77 -20.63 6.66
C THR A 361 -33.63 -21.48 6.17
N ASN A 362 -33.46 -21.51 4.84
CA ASN A 362 -32.28 -22.06 4.23
C ASN A 362 -31.12 -21.31 4.89
N GLU A 363 -30.51 -21.94 5.87
CA GLU A 363 -29.07 -21.89 6.10
C GLU A 363 -28.43 -22.35 4.77
N ILE A 364 -28.51 -21.49 3.75
CA ILE A 364 -27.54 -21.52 2.67
C ILE A 364 -26.24 -21.32 3.43
N SER A 365 -25.40 -22.36 3.49
CA SER A 365 -24.09 -22.25 4.12
C SER A 365 -23.40 -21.04 3.49
N SER A 366 -23.30 -19.94 4.24
CA SER A 366 -22.64 -18.70 3.81
C SER A 366 -21.17 -18.94 3.45
N ASP A 367 -20.65 -20.12 3.81
CA ASP A 367 -19.31 -20.61 3.55
C ASP A 367 -18.91 -20.78 2.07
N LEU A 368 -19.85 -20.63 1.12
CA LEU A 368 -19.58 -20.89 -0.31
C LEU A 368 -19.75 -19.68 -1.25
N VAL A 369 -20.24 -18.53 -0.77
CA VAL A 369 -20.44 -17.36 -1.63
C VAL A 369 -19.12 -16.63 -1.86
N SER A 370 -18.81 -16.28 -3.10
CA SER A 370 -17.58 -15.53 -3.41
C SER A 370 -17.65 -14.10 -2.88
N THR A 371 -16.51 -13.52 -2.53
CA THR A 371 -16.46 -12.11 -2.07
C THR A 371 -16.97 -11.15 -3.14
N ALA A 372 -16.76 -11.45 -4.43
CA ALA A 372 -17.31 -10.65 -5.53
C ALA A 372 -18.85 -10.67 -5.57
N GLU A 373 -19.48 -11.81 -5.26
CA GLU A 373 -20.93 -11.90 -5.15
C GLU A 373 -21.45 -11.15 -3.92
N ARG A 374 -20.75 -11.24 -2.78
CA ARG A 374 -21.08 -10.46 -1.57
C ARG A 374 -21.04 -8.96 -1.84
N VAL A 375 -20.03 -8.46 -2.56
CA VAL A 375 -19.95 -7.05 -2.97
C VAL A 375 -21.13 -6.66 -3.87
N LYS A 376 -21.54 -7.54 -4.80
CA LYS A 376 -22.70 -7.28 -5.69
C LYS A 376 -24.03 -7.26 -4.93
N SER A 377 -24.19 -8.12 -3.93
CA SER A 377 -25.41 -8.24 -3.13
C SER A 377 -25.52 -7.20 -2.01
N PHE A 378 -24.40 -6.57 -1.62
CA PHE A 378 -24.35 -5.58 -0.52
C PHE A 378 -25.40 -4.47 -0.62
N LYS A 379 -25.70 -3.98 -1.83
CA LYS A 379 -26.75 -2.97 -2.07
C LYS A 379 -28.17 -3.41 -1.67
N THR A 380 -28.37 -4.70 -1.45
CA THR A 380 -29.66 -5.31 -1.09
C THR A 380 -29.63 -5.98 0.28
N ASP A 381 -28.54 -6.67 0.60
CA ASP A 381 -28.45 -7.45 1.82
C ASP A 381 -27.70 -6.73 2.93
N GLU A 382 -27.01 -5.61 2.66
CA GLU A 382 -26.20 -4.85 3.62
C GLU A 382 -25.44 -5.76 4.59
N ASP A 383 -24.76 -6.80 4.07
CA ASP A 383 -24.05 -7.81 4.86
C ASP A 383 -23.03 -7.16 5.82
N PRO A 384 -23.30 -7.14 7.15
CA PRO A 384 -22.41 -6.47 8.10
C PRO A 384 -21.04 -7.14 8.18
N SER A 385 -20.96 -8.45 7.94
CA SER A 385 -19.70 -9.18 7.92
C SER A 385 -18.82 -8.84 6.71
N LEU A 386 -19.38 -8.25 5.65
CA LEU A 386 -18.59 -7.71 4.55
C LEU A 386 -17.92 -6.40 4.94
N VAL A 387 -18.58 -5.59 5.78
CA VAL A 387 -18.01 -4.36 6.34
C VAL A 387 -16.86 -4.70 7.30
N GLU A 388 -17.04 -5.70 8.17
CA GLU A 388 -15.97 -6.25 9.00
C GLU A 388 -14.78 -6.71 8.16
N LEU A 389 -15.04 -7.49 7.11
CA LEU A 389 -14.02 -8.00 6.21
C LEU A 389 -13.25 -6.84 5.53
N LEU A 390 -13.95 -5.82 5.03
CA LEU A 390 -13.33 -4.66 4.39
C LEU A 390 -12.48 -3.84 5.38
N PHE A 391 -12.97 -3.64 6.61
CA PHE A 391 -12.23 -2.96 7.66
C PHE A 391 -10.92 -3.72 7.98
N GLN A 392 -11.01 -5.04 8.19
CA GLN A 392 -9.84 -5.86 8.46
C GLN A 392 -8.91 -5.97 7.25
N TYR A 393 -9.44 -5.91 6.03
CA TYR A 393 -8.63 -5.91 4.81
C TYR A 393 -7.77 -4.66 4.70
N GLY A 394 -8.26 -3.49 5.12
CA GLY A 394 -7.44 -2.28 5.22
C GLY A 394 -6.25 -2.43 6.17
N ARG A 395 -6.47 -3.03 7.35
CA ARG A 395 -5.40 -3.35 8.32
C ARG A 395 -4.41 -4.37 7.77
N TYR A 396 -4.92 -5.44 7.15
CA TYR A 396 -4.11 -6.46 6.47
C TYR A 396 -3.19 -5.84 5.42
N LEU A 397 -3.75 -5.02 4.51
CA LEU A 397 -2.97 -4.40 3.44
C LEU A 397 -1.86 -3.52 3.99
N LEU A 398 -2.12 -2.71 5.02
CA LEU A 398 -1.10 -1.87 5.64
C LEU A 398 0.04 -2.71 6.24
N ILE A 399 -0.27 -3.79 6.97
CA ILE A 399 0.75 -4.74 7.48
C ILE A 399 1.58 -5.31 6.33
N CYS A 400 0.93 -5.66 5.20
CA CYS A 400 1.61 -6.29 4.07
C CYS A 400 2.42 -5.32 3.19
N CYS A 401 2.22 -4.01 3.27
CA CYS A 401 2.89 -3.03 2.41
C CYS A 401 3.67 -1.92 3.14
N SER A 402 3.67 -1.89 4.48
CA SER A 402 4.45 -0.90 5.24
C SER A 402 4.92 -1.50 6.57
N ARG A 403 6.18 -1.94 6.63
CA ARG A 403 6.80 -2.52 7.83
C ARG A 403 8.08 -1.75 8.19
N PRO A 404 8.49 -1.72 9.46
CA PRO A 404 9.78 -1.14 9.86
C PRO A 404 10.92 -1.47 8.89
N GLY A 405 11.61 -0.44 8.40
CA GLY A 405 12.73 -0.55 7.46
C GLY A 405 12.36 -0.67 5.97
N THR A 406 11.08 -0.70 5.58
CA THR A 406 10.64 -0.72 4.17
C THR A 406 10.46 0.69 3.61
N GLN A 407 10.10 0.81 2.33
CA GLN A 407 9.58 2.05 1.75
C GLN A 407 8.14 2.28 2.22
N PRO A 408 7.63 3.53 2.17
CA PRO A 408 6.24 3.77 2.46
C PRO A 408 5.32 3.19 1.38
N SER A 409 4.14 2.75 1.80
CA SER A 409 3.04 2.31 0.92
C SER A 409 2.73 3.37 -0.16
N ASN A 410 2.92 3.02 -1.42
CA ASN A 410 2.68 3.89 -2.57
C ASN A 410 1.21 3.83 -3.04
N LEU A 411 0.86 4.36 -4.22
CA LEU A 411 -0.52 4.36 -4.73
C LEU A 411 -1.16 2.96 -4.86
N GLN A 412 -0.34 1.91 -4.98
CA GLN A 412 -0.79 0.52 -5.07
C GLN A 412 -0.23 -0.33 -3.92
N GLY A 413 0.16 0.30 -2.80
CA GLY A 413 0.85 -0.35 -1.69
C GLY A 413 2.28 -0.72 -2.08
N ILE A 414 2.45 -1.98 -2.50
CA ILE A 414 3.67 -2.50 -3.13
C ILE A 414 3.34 -3.42 -4.33
N TRP A 415 2.09 -3.47 -4.78
CA TRP A 415 1.64 -4.41 -5.81
C TRP A 415 1.43 -3.69 -7.15
N ASN A 416 2.32 -3.91 -8.09
CA ASN A 416 2.25 -3.35 -9.43
C ASN A 416 2.60 -4.41 -10.49
N LYS A 417 1.91 -4.42 -11.64
CA LYS A 417 2.24 -5.31 -12.79
C LYS A 417 2.77 -4.61 -14.02
N ASP A 418 2.72 -3.28 -14.05
CA ASP A 418 2.96 -2.49 -15.25
C ASP A 418 4.28 -1.74 -15.12
N VAL A 419 5.07 -1.70 -16.20
CA VAL A 419 6.30 -0.87 -16.26
C VAL A 419 5.98 0.62 -16.41
N GLU A 420 4.75 0.92 -16.81
CA GLU A 420 4.16 2.26 -16.91
C GLU A 420 2.78 2.24 -16.19
N PRO A 421 2.75 2.13 -14.85
CA PRO A 421 1.51 2.11 -14.09
C PRO A 421 0.83 3.49 -14.07
N ALA A 422 -0.46 3.51 -13.74
CA ALA A 422 -1.22 4.74 -13.60
C ALA A 422 -0.58 5.65 -12.52
N TRP A 423 -0.39 6.92 -12.88
CA TRP A 423 0.28 7.92 -12.02
C TRP A 423 1.62 7.43 -11.46
N ASP A 424 2.33 6.63 -12.25
CA ASP A 424 3.67 6.10 -11.95
C ASP A 424 3.75 5.24 -10.70
N CYS A 425 2.58 4.90 -10.12
CA CYS A 425 2.47 4.26 -8.81
C CYS A 425 3.29 5.02 -7.74
N ALA A 426 3.42 6.35 -7.90
CA ALA A 426 4.25 7.23 -7.09
C ALA A 426 3.55 7.61 -5.76
N PRO A 427 4.28 8.06 -4.73
CA PRO A 427 3.65 8.66 -3.56
C PRO A 427 3.05 10.03 -3.90
N HIS A 428 1.72 10.13 -3.87
CA HIS A 428 0.96 11.36 -4.08
C HIS A 428 0.62 12.01 -2.73
N LEU A 429 1.13 13.22 -2.50
CA LEU A 429 1.17 13.89 -1.21
C LEU A 429 0.04 14.92 -1.04
N ASN A 430 -0.90 15.00 -1.97
CA ASN A 430 -2.06 15.90 -1.92
C ASN A 430 -3.36 15.20 -1.50
N ILE A 431 -3.28 13.95 -1.02
CA ILE A 431 -4.34 13.20 -0.29
C ILE A 431 -3.94 11.73 -0.12
N ASN A 432 -3.37 11.10 -1.15
CA ASN A 432 -3.29 9.64 -1.25
C ASN A 432 -2.32 9.02 -0.23
N LEU A 433 -1.10 9.54 -0.14
CA LEU A 433 -0.12 9.01 0.81
C LEU A 433 -0.60 9.23 2.24
N GLN A 434 -1.20 10.39 2.55
CA GLN A 434 -1.83 10.61 3.86
C GLN A 434 -2.89 9.55 4.15
N MET A 435 -3.80 9.31 3.19
CA MET A 435 -4.89 8.35 3.31
C MET A 435 -4.39 6.93 3.57
N ASN A 436 -3.29 6.51 2.93
CA ASN A 436 -2.68 5.20 3.18
C ASN A 436 -2.37 4.97 4.67
N TYR A 437 -2.07 6.03 5.42
CA TYR A 437 -1.65 5.96 6.82
C TYR A 437 -2.71 6.39 7.84
N TRP A 438 -3.88 6.91 7.43
CA TRP A 438 -4.99 7.19 8.36
C TRP A 438 -5.39 6.00 9.26
N PRO A 439 -5.46 4.74 8.77
CA PRO A 439 -5.82 3.61 9.62
C PRO A 439 -4.67 3.12 10.51
N SER A 440 -3.46 3.67 10.41
CA SER A 440 -2.30 3.13 11.14
C SER A 440 -2.44 3.25 12.66
N LEU A 441 -2.80 4.42 13.18
CA LEU A 441 -2.95 4.65 14.62
C LEU A 441 -4.26 4.07 15.15
N SER A 442 -5.38 4.45 14.55
CA SER A 442 -6.72 3.99 14.94
C SER A 442 -6.92 2.48 14.74
N GLY A 443 -6.22 1.87 13.78
CA GLY A 443 -6.16 0.42 13.55
C GLY A 443 -5.10 -0.32 14.38
N ASN A 444 -4.43 0.37 15.32
CA ASN A 444 -3.43 -0.19 16.25
C ASN A 444 -2.22 -0.83 15.56
N LEU A 445 -1.71 -0.16 14.53
CA LEU A 445 -0.58 -0.53 13.67
C LEU A 445 0.47 0.59 13.60
N ARG A 446 0.74 1.25 14.73
CA ARG A 446 1.65 2.41 14.81
C ARG A 446 3.04 2.16 14.21
N GLU A 447 3.55 0.94 14.33
CA GLU A 447 4.86 0.55 13.80
C GLU A 447 4.89 0.58 12.26
N CYS A 448 3.73 0.45 11.61
CA CYS A 448 3.62 0.56 10.16
C CYS A 448 3.80 1.99 9.65
N GLN A 449 3.82 3.02 10.52
CA GLN A 449 4.09 4.41 10.12
C GLN A 449 5.59 4.72 10.00
N GLU A 450 6.46 3.86 10.50
CA GLU A 450 7.90 4.14 10.54
C GLU A 450 8.50 4.43 9.15
N PRO A 451 8.13 3.68 8.08
CA PRO A 451 8.53 4.01 6.70
C PRO A 451 8.09 5.40 6.24
N LEU A 452 6.92 5.88 6.67
CA LEU A 452 6.46 7.23 6.35
C LEU A 452 7.37 8.27 7.02
N PHE A 453 7.73 8.08 8.27
CA PHE A 453 8.57 9.04 9.00
C PHE A 453 10.00 9.10 8.45
N ASP A 454 10.55 7.95 8.05
CA ASP A 454 11.83 7.89 7.35
C ASP A 454 11.76 8.63 6.02
N TYR A 455 10.65 8.45 5.29
CA TYR A 455 10.41 9.14 4.03
C TYR A 455 10.28 10.66 4.18
N ILE A 456 9.54 11.15 5.19
CA ILE A 456 9.46 12.58 5.51
C ILE A 456 10.85 13.15 5.85
N SER A 457 11.68 12.38 6.56
CA SER A 457 13.04 12.80 6.92
C SER A 457 13.94 13.01 5.69
N VAL A 458 13.85 12.14 4.68
CA VAL A 458 14.61 12.32 3.44
C VAL A 458 14.01 13.40 2.53
N LEU A 459 12.68 13.55 2.53
CA LEU A 459 12.00 14.66 1.86
C LEU A 459 12.44 16.00 2.45
N SER A 460 12.58 16.13 3.77
CA SER A 460 13.00 17.40 4.38
C SER A 460 14.40 17.82 3.93
N THR A 461 15.32 16.87 3.80
CA THR A 461 16.69 17.10 3.31
C THR A 461 16.69 17.67 1.88
N ASN A 462 16.00 17.01 0.93
CA ASN A 462 15.88 17.52 -0.44
C ASN A 462 15.02 18.79 -0.51
N GLY A 463 13.99 18.87 0.33
CA GLY A 463 13.00 19.94 0.40
C GLY A 463 13.59 21.27 0.82
N SER A 464 14.64 21.27 1.66
CA SER A 464 15.37 22.50 2.00
C SER A 464 16.07 23.10 0.80
N LYS A 465 16.57 22.27 -0.13
CA LYS A 465 17.14 22.78 -1.38
C LYS A 465 16.06 23.36 -2.28
N THR A 466 14.91 22.69 -2.39
CA THR A 466 13.76 23.20 -3.17
C THR A 466 13.23 24.52 -2.61
N ALA A 467 13.04 24.63 -1.29
CA ALA A 467 12.58 25.87 -0.64
C ALA A 467 13.51 27.05 -0.96
N ARG A 468 14.82 26.86 -0.75
CA ARG A 468 15.84 27.89 -0.98
C ARG A 468 15.94 28.30 -2.45
N VAL A 469 15.95 27.34 -3.38
CA VAL A 469 16.23 27.62 -4.80
C VAL A 469 14.99 28.06 -5.57
N ASN A 470 13.83 27.48 -5.29
CA ASN A 470 12.60 27.78 -6.03
C ASN A 470 11.89 29.02 -5.48
N TYR A 471 11.98 29.27 -4.17
CA TYR A 471 11.15 30.26 -3.50
C TYR A 471 11.93 31.27 -2.65
N GLU A 472 13.26 31.10 -2.53
CA GLU A 472 14.11 31.91 -1.65
C GLU A 472 13.65 31.87 -0.17
N CYS A 473 13.02 30.75 0.22
CA CYS A 473 12.49 30.52 1.57
C CYS A 473 13.42 29.63 2.40
N SER A 474 13.34 29.79 3.72
CA SER A 474 13.92 28.92 4.73
C SER A 474 13.12 27.61 4.87
N GLY A 475 13.57 26.72 5.75
CA GLY A 475 12.84 25.49 6.06
C GLY A 475 12.94 24.44 4.96
N TRP A 476 11.85 23.71 4.72
CA TRP A 476 11.74 22.74 3.63
C TRP A 476 10.30 22.63 3.10
N VAL A 477 10.18 22.24 1.82
CA VAL A 477 8.90 22.07 1.12
C VAL A 477 8.91 20.80 0.29
N ALA A 478 7.75 20.14 0.20
CA ALA A 478 7.46 19.11 -0.78
C ALA A 478 6.08 19.37 -1.39
N HIS A 479 5.93 19.07 -2.67
CA HIS A 479 4.70 19.35 -3.43
C HIS A 479 3.78 18.13 -3.48
N GLN A 480 2.92 18.02 -4.49
CA GLN A 480 1.86 17.02 -4.59
C GLN A 480 2.31 15.60 -4.95
N VAL A 481 3.52 15.40 -5.50
CA VAL A 481 4.04 14.09 -5.91
C VAL A 481 5.52 13.99 -5.59
N SER A 482 5.95 12.80 -5.16
CA SER A 482 7.35 12.44 -4.98
C SER A 482 7.66 11.07 -5.59
N ASP A 483 8.82 10.50 -5.27
CA ASP A 483 9.31 9.19 -5.72
C ASP A 483 10.35 8.63 -4.73
N ILE A 484 10.91 7.46 -5.02
CA ILE A 484 11.93 6.84 -4.17
C ILE A 484 13.18 7.71 -3.96
N TRP A 485 13.45 8.65 -4.86
CA TRP A 485 14.61 9.55 -4.80
C TRP A 485 14.32 10.82 -3.99
N ALA A 486 13.16 10.86 -3.32
CA ALA A 486 12.70 11.97 -2.50
C ALA A 486 12.61 13.28 -3.29
N LYS A 487 12.03 13.23 -4.50
CA LYS A 487 11.68 14.44 -5.26
C LYS A 487 10.76 15.37 -4.47
N THR A 488 11.10 16.65 -4.40
CA THR A 488 10.32 17.63 -3.60
C THR A 488 9.78 18.81 -4.39
N SER A 489 10.16 18.98 -5.65
CA SER A 489 9.66 20.07 -6.49
C SER A 489 8.32 19.74 -7.14
N PRO A 490 7.59 20.76 -7.65
CA PRO A 490 6.38 20.58 -8.45
C PRO A 490 6.59 19.52 -9.53
N ASP A 491 5.58 18.69 -9.76
CA ASP A 491 5.60 17.78 -10.91
C ASP A 491 5.40 18.51 -12.24
N ARG A 492 5.66 17.82 -13.36
CA ARG A 492 5.54 18.41 -14.68
C ARG A 492 4.08 18.41 -15.13
N GLY A 493 3.43 19.56 -15.17
CA GLY A 493 2.17 19.71 -15.89
C GLY A 493 1.33 20.90 -15.44
N ASP A 494 0.02 20.71 -15.42
CA ASP A 494 -0.96 21.78 -15.19
C ASP A 494 -0.90 22.28 -13.74
N PRO A 495 -0.70 23.59 -13.50
CA PRO A 495 -0.60 24.17 -12.16
C PRO A 495 -1.75 23.81 -11.21
N VAL A 496 -2.94 23.48 -11.73
CA VAL A 496 -4.11 23.08 -10.90
C VAL A 496 -3.83 21.91 -9.96
N TRP A 497 -2.92 21.02 -10.36
CA TRP A 497 -2.44 19.93 -9.53
C TRP A 497 -0.93 20.02 -9.34
N ALA A 498 -0.18 20.48 -10.35
CA ALA A 498 1.27 20.46 -10.36
C ALA A 498 1.90 21.39 -9.32
N PHE A 499 1.28 22.55 -9.08
CA PHE A 499 1.81 23.56 -8.17
C PHE A 499 0.98 23.60 -6.89
N TRP A 500 1.41 22.82 -5.89
CA TRP A 500 0.79 22.83 -4.57
C TRP A 500 1.85 22.58 -3.47
N PRO A 501 2.39 23.64 -2.83
CA PRO A 501 3.55 23.57 -1.94
C PRO A 501 3.22 23.19 -0.48
N MET A 502 2.20 22.36 -0.26
CA MET A 502 1.73 21.99 1.09
C MET A 502 1.82 20.49 1.39
N GLY A 503 2.34 19.68 0.47
CA GLY A 503 2.43 18.22 0.64
C GLY A 503 3.32 17.82 1.81
N GLY A 504 4.51 18.43 1.92
CA GLY A 504 5.41 18.19 3.05
C GLY A 504 4.79 18.57 4.39
N ALA A 505 4.11 19.72 4.45
CA ALA A 505 3.43 20.19 5.64
C ALA A 505 2.28 19.27 6.04
N TRP A 506 1.44 18.83 5.09
CA TRP A 506 0.36 17.88 5.41
C TRP A 506 0.90 16.53 5.88
N LEU A 507 1.98 16.00 5.28
CA LEU A 507 2.59 14.78 5.81
C LEU A 507 3.07 14.92 7.27
N CYS A 508 3.52 16.10 7.67
CA CYS A 508 3.95 16.34 9.04
C CYS A 508 2.82 16.27 10.08
N THR A 509 1.54 16.35 9.68
CA THR A 509 0.44 16.12 10.64
C THR A 509 0.50 14.70 11.21
N HIS A 510 0.95 13.71 10.43
CA HIS A 510 1.14 12.34 10.92
C HIS A 510 2.21 12.22 12.00
N LEU A 511 3.24 13.08 11.99
CA LEU A 511 4.25 13.11 13.05
C LEU A 511 3.63 13.58 14.36
N TRP A 512 2.83 14.64 14.30
CA TRP A 512 2.13 15.16 15.48
C TRP A 512 1.06 14.18 15.99
N GLU A 513 0.28 13.58 15.10
CA GLU A 513 -0.69 12.52 15.43
C GLU A 513 0.01 11.34 16.12
N HIS A 514 1.15 10.86 15.59
CA HIS A 514 1.88 9.77 16.22
C HIS A 514 2.32 10.11 17.64
N PHE A 515 2.87 11.31 17.85
CA PHE A 515 3.22 11.77 19.19
C PHE A 515 2.01 11.82 20.11
N THR A 516 0.89 12.41 19.67
CA THR A 516 -0.31 12.54 20.53
C THR A 516 -0.98 11.20 20.86
N TYR A 517 -0.83 10.18 20.01
CA TYR A 517 -1.28 8.81 20.31
C TYR A 517 -0.34 8.04 21.24
N THR A 518 0.97 8.28 21.17
CA THR A 518 1.98 7.46 21.87
C THR A 518 2.56 8.14 23.11
N MET A 519 2.51 9.47 23.16
CA MET A 519 3.21 10.35 24.09
C MET A 519 4.72 10.10 24.15
N ASP A 520 5.31 9.56 23.06
CA ASP A 520 6.75 9.29 22.98
C ASP A 520 7.54 10.60 22.80
N LYS A 521 8.09 11.11 23.90
CA LYS A 521 8.92 12.32 23.91
C LYS A 521 10.21 12.17 23.13
N GLY A 522 10.79 10.97 23.10
CA GLY A 522 12.01 10.71 22.33
C GLY A 522 11.74 10.82 20.84
N PHE A 523 10.61 10.28 20.38
CA PHE A 523 10.14 10.47 19.01
C PHE A 523 9.85 11.94 18.69
N LEU A 524 9.21 12.68 19.61
CA LEU A 524 8.93 14.10 19.44
C LEU A 524 10.22 14.91 19.24
N GLU A 525 11.17 14.80 20.18
CA GLU A 525 12.43 15.55 20.18
C GLU A 525 13.31 15.19 18.98
N ASN A 526 13.51 13.90 18.72
CA ASN A 526 14.53 13.45 17.77
C ASN A 526 14.02 13.35 16.32
N LYS A 527 12.71 13.30 16.11
CA LYS A 527 12.12 13.05 14.78
C LYS A 527 11.04 14.08 14.44
N ALA A 528 9.95 14.15 15.20
CA ALA A 528 8.80 14.96 14.81
C ALA A 528 9.05 16.47 14.85
N TYR A 529 9.62 17.00 15.94
CA TYR A 529 9.78 18.43 16.16
C TYR A 529 10.70 19.10 15.12
N PRO A 530 11.90 18.56 14.79
CA PRO A 530 12.75 19.17 13.76
C PRO A 530 12.07 19.25 12.38
N MET A 531 11.26 18.25 12.03
CA MET A 531 10.53 18.26 10.75
C MET A 531 9.38 19.26 10.74
N LEU A 532 8.60 19.33 11.83
CA LEU A 532 7.54 20.33 12.03
C LEU A 532 8.09 21.76 11.99
N GLU A 533 9.18 22.03 12.71
CA GLU A 533 9.86 23.33 12.73
C GLU A 533 10.36 23.73 11.34
N GLY A 534 10.92 22.77 10.59
CA GLY A 534 11.37 23.00 9.23
C GLY A 534 10.24 23.37 8.26
N CYS A 535 9.07 22.71 8.35
CA CYS A 535 7.90 23.12 7.55
C CYS A 535 7.36 24.48 7.99
N ALA A 536 7.28 24.72 9.30
CA ALA A 536 6.80 26.00 9.82
C ALA A 536 7.68 27.16 9.36
N SER A 537 9.00 26.98 9.35
CA SER A 537 9.96 27.96 8.83
C SER A 537 9.71 28.29 7.35
N PHE A 538 9.42 27.28 6.51
CA PHE A 538 9.03 27.52 5.12
C PHE A 538 7.72 28.31 5.03
N MET A 539 6.70 27.92 5.81
CA MET A 539 5.39 28.57 5.76
C MET A 539 5.43 30.02 6.24
N LEU A 540 6.25 30.34 7.25
CA LEU A 540 6.46 31.73 7.69
C LEU A 540 7.06 32.61 6.59
N ASP A 541 7.98 32.08 5.78
CA ASP A 541 8.55 32.80 4.63
C ASP A 541 7.62 32.78 3.40
N TRP A 542 6.72 31.79 3.30
CA TRP A 542 5.77 31.66 2.20
C TRP A 542 4.55 32.57 2.35
N LEU A 543 4.11 32.80 3.58
CA LEU A 543 3.06 33.75 3.92
C LEU A 543 3.51 35.18 3.62
N ILE A 544 2.64 35.94 2.97
CA ILE A 544 2.85 37.35 2.67
C ILE A 544 1.72 38.19 3.27
N GLU A 545 1.98 39.48 3.53
CA GLU A 545 0.90 40.41 3.89
C GLU A 545 -0.08 40.54 2.72
N GLY A 546 -1.32 40.14 2.97
CA GLY A 546 -2.44 40.19 2.04
C GLY A 546 -3.39 41.35 2.32
N ARG A 547 -4.63 41.23 1.83
CA ARG A 547 -5.65 42.27 2.01
C ARG A 547 -6.12 42.34 3.46
N GLY A 548 -6.37 43.54 3.97
CA GLY A 548 -6.92 43.72 5.32
C GLY A 548 -5.95 43.40 6.46
N GLY A 549 -4.65 43.25 6.18
CA GLY A 549 -3.63 42.93 7.19
C GLY A 549 -3.55 41.45 7.56
N TYR A 550 -4.25 40.57 6.84
CA TYR A 550 -4.13 39.12 7.02
C TYR A 550 -2.88 38.59 6.31
N LEU A 551 -2.30 37.51 6.85
CA LEU A 551 -1.28 36.74 6.14
C LEU A 551 -1.95 35.80 5.14
N GLU A 552 -1.45 35.78 3.91
CA GLU A 552 -2.01 35.03 2.79
C GLU A 552 -0.94 34.19 2.07
N THR A 553 -1.34 33.09 1.43
CA THR A 553 -0.47 32.36 0.50
C THR A 553 -0.71 32.84 -0.93
N ASN A 554 0.36 33.10 -1.68
CA ASN A 554 0.29 33.48 -3.09
C ASN A 554 1.55 32.99 -3.84
N PRO A 555 1.42 32.18 -4.90
CA PRO A 555 0.18 31.57 -5.40
C PRO A 555 -0.27 30.37 -4.55
N SER A 556 -1.57 30.09 -4.59
CA SER A 556 -2.24 28.99 -3.91
C SER A 556 -3.18 28.25 -4.87
N THR A 557 -3.36 26.94 -4.67
CA THR A 557 -4.27 26.11 -5.45
C THR A 557 -5.15 25.27 -4.51
N SER A 558 -6.27 24.77 -5.01
CA SER A 558 -7.12 23.79 -4.30
C SER A 558 -7.14 22.51 -5.13
N PRO A 559 -6.20 21.57 -4.89
CA PRO A 559 -6.08 20.35 -5.68
C PRO A 559 -7.41 19.60 -5.82
N GLU A 560 -7.85 19.21 -7.02
CA GLU A 560 -7.33 19.50 -8.37
C GLU A 560 -8.37 20.30 -9.17
N HIS A 561 -8.97 21.31 -8.52
CA HIS A 561 -10.12 22.04 -9.04
C HIS A 561 -9.75 23.40 -9.62
N ARG A 562 -10.35 23.72 -10.78
CA ARG A 562 -10.32 25.07 -11.36
C ARG A 562 -11.54 25.86 -10.90
N PHE A 563 -11.34 27.10 -10.47
CA PHE A 563 -12.45 28.02 -10.21
C PHE A 563 -12.76 28.88 -11.44
N ILE A 564 -13.94 29.49 -11.47
CA ILE A 564 -14.31 30.48 -12.49
C ILE A 564 -13.92 31.87 -11.98
N ALA A 565 -13.01 32.54 -12.68
CA ALA A 565 -12.56 33.89 -12.36
C ALA A 565 -13.63 34.96 -12.66
N PRO A 566 -13.49 36.21 -12.16
CA PRO A 566 -14.47 37.28 -12.41
C PRO A 566 -14.71 37.60 -13.89
N ASP A 567 -13.75 37.28 -14.77
CA ASP A 567 -13.90 37.42 -16.23
C ASP A 567 -14.58 36.20 -16.90
N ALA A 568 -15.18 35.31 -16.10
CA ALA A 568 -15.86 34.07 -16.48
C ALA A 568 -14.96 33.00 -17.12
N LYS A 569 -13.62 33.11 -16.99
CA LYS A 569 -12.68 32.09 -17.48
C LYS A 569 -12.21 31.16 -16.35
N PRO A 570 -11.85 29.91 -16.68
CA PRO A 570 -11.28 29.00 -15.70
C PRO A 570 -9.87 29.43 -15.28
N ALA A 571 -9.59 29.34 -13.99
CA ALA A 571 -8.28 29.58 -13.38
C ALA A 571 -7.99 28.55 -12.28
N SER A 572 -6.73 28.45 -11.85
CA SER A 572 -6.30 27.47 -10.85
C SER A 572 -5.55 28.08 -9.68
N VAL A 573 -4.75 29.13 -9.93
CA VAL A 573 -3.97 29.84 -8.91
C VAL A 573 -4.71 31.06 -8.38
N THR A 574 -4.69 31.24 -7.08
CA THR A 574 -5.36 32.31 -6.32
C THR A 574 -4.57 32.63 -5.05
N TYR A 575 -5.13 33.49 -4.19
CA TYR A 575 -4.72 33.61 -2.79
C TYR A 575 -5.34 32.51 -1.93
N SER A 576 -4.60 32.07 -0.91
CA SER A 576 -5.11 31.45 0.32
C SER A 576 -6.27 30.49 0.11
N SER A 577 -6.04 29.41 -0.63
CA SER A 577 -7.02 28.33 -0.65
C SER A 577 -7.30 27.90 0.80
N THR A 578 -8.55 27.53 1.09
CA THR A 578 -8.92 27.07 2.43
C THR A 578 -8.02 25.92 2.90
N MET A 579 -7.56 25.09 1.96
CA MET A 579 -6.67 23.96 2.22
C MET A 579 -5.29 24.41 2.72
N ASP A 580 -4.65 25.36 2.04
CA ASP A 580 -3.36 25.91 2.48
C ASP A 580 -3.47 26.47 3.90
N MET A 581 -4.48 27.32 4.13
CA MET A 581 -4.65 27.97 5.44
C MET A 581 -5.00 26.99 6.55
N ALA A 582 -5.76 25.93 6.25
CA ALA A 582 -6.06 24.87 7.21
C ALA A 582 -4.81 24.08 7.62
N ILE A 583 -3.97 23.71 6.64
CA ILE A 583 -2.71 22.97 6.90
C ILE A 583 -1.72 23.85 7.67
N ILE A 584 -1.56 25.12 7.28
CA ILE A 584 -0.70 26.09 7.98
C ILE A 584 -1.14 26.22 9.44
N ARG A 585 -2.45 26.40 9.68
CA ARG A 585 -2.99 26.50 11.04
C ARG A 585 -2.71 25.23 11.84
N GLU A 586 -2.88 24.06 11.25
CA GLU A 586 -2.66 22.78 11.93
C GLU A 586 -1.19 22.63 12.34
N ILE A 587 -0.24 22.90 11.44
CA ILE A 587 1.18 22.78 11.74
C ILE A 587 1.65 23.81 12.75
N PHE A 588 1.20 25.06 12.67
CA PHE A 588 1.53 26.06 13.69
C PHE A 588 0.96 25.67 15.06
N SER A 589 -0.26 25.12 15.10
CA SER A 589 -0.87 24.66 16.36
C SER A 589 -0.12 23.46 16.94
N ALA A 590 0.28 22.51 16.09
CA ALA A 590 1.11 21.38 16.48
C ALA A 590 2.48 21.82 17.01
N LEU A 591 3.13 22.79 16.35
CA LEU A 591 4.44 23.29 16.77
C LEU A 591 4.37 24.02 18.13
N VAL A 592 3.37 24.89 18.34
CA VAL A 592 3.16 25.56 19.63
C VAL A 592 2.91 24.54 20.74
N SER A 593 2.10 23.51 20.44
CA SER A 593 1.82 22.44 21.39
C SER A 593 3.06 21.60 21.69
N ALA A 594 3.85 21.26 20.67
CA ALA A 594 5.07 20.50 20.79
C ALA A 594 6.13 21.26 21.62
N ALA A 595 6.30 22.56 21.39
CA ALA A 595 7.23 23.41 22.13
C ALA A 595 6.87 23.53 23.63
N GLY A 596 5.60 23.33 24.00
CA GLY A 596 5.17 23.31 25.40
C GLY A 596 5.46 21.98 26.13
N VAL A 597 5.84 20.93 25.41
CA VAL A 597 6.10 19.58 25.95
C VAL A 597 7.56 19.14 25.77
N HIS A 598 8.27 19.77 24.81
CA HIS A 598 9.70 19.62 24.53
C HIS A 598 10.59 20.25 25.60
#